data_AF-A0AAV8YTQ7-F1
#
_entry.id   AF-A0AAV8YTQ7-F1
#
_cell.length_a   1.000
_cell.length_b   1.000
_cell.length_c   1.000
_cell.angle_alpha   90.00
_cell.angle_beta   90.00
_cell.angle_gamma   90.00
#
_symmetry.space_group_name_H-M   'P 1'
#
loop_
_entity.id
_entity.type
_entity.pdbx_description
1 polymer ?
#
loop_
_entity_poly.entity_id
_entity_poly.type
_entity_poly.pdbx_seq_one_letter_code
_entity_poly.pdbx_strand_id
1 'polypeptide(L)'
;METNIREIVNGGQLGGFIGKKISITGFITEKNPNGMAFEIRAADNQIVKITLRRPLDRPIEGYIEVHGTSMGKEVVADEFVVFNNEKFDAKGHNKLCTLLTATTSKHGSVLNEPYRTPFGILKMIATVASGLLIGAAISKNIANFLEENDLFVPSDDDDDDD
;
A
#
# COMPACT_ATOMS: atom_id res chain seq x y z
N MET A 1 -20.42 28.69 4.11
CA MET A 1 -20.79 27.28 3.90
C MET A 1 -19.55 26.48 4.27
N GLU A 2 -19.52 25.84 5.44
CA GLU A 2 -18.39 24.96 5.78
C GLU A 2 -18.40 23.80 4.80
N THR A 3 -17.38 23.73 3.95
CA THR A 3 -17.18 22.56 3.09
C THR A 3 -16.82 21.39 4.00
N ASN A 4 -17.74 20.43 4.11
CA ASN A 4 -17.55 19.23 4.89
C ASN A 4 -16.63 18.26 4.14
N ILE A 5 -15.35 18.66 4.03
CA ILE A 5 -14.32 17.90 3.32
C ILE A 5 -13.91 16.75 4.23
N ARG A 6 -14.24 15.53 3.80
CA ARG A 6 -13.89 14.28 4.48
C ARG A 6 -13.16 13.39 3.50
N GLU A 7 -12.12 12.73 3.99
CA GLU A 7 -11.35 11.78 3.19
C GLU A 7 -12.07 10.43 3.21
N ILE A 8 -12.38 9.88 2.04
CA ILE A 8 -13.00 8.55 1.93
C ILE A 8 -11.89 7.50 2.01
N VAL A 9 -11.93 6.68 3.05
CA VAL A 9 -10.84 5.75 3.38
C VAL A 9 -11.38 4.35 3.70
N ASN A 10 -10.52 3.34 3.55
CA ASN A 10 -10.75 1.99 4.06
C ASN A 10 -10.12 1.80 5.46
N GLY A 11 -10.27 0.61 6.05
CA GLY A 11 -9.77 0.34 7.41
C GLY A 11 -8.24 0.44 7.51
N GLY A 12 -7.51 -0.06 6.52
CA GLY A 12 -6.04 -0.04 6.52
C GLY A 12 -5.41 1.33 6.35
N GLN A 13 -6.16 2.27 5.79
CA GLN A 13 -5.72 3.65 5.61
C GLN A 13 -5.85 4.48 6.90
N LEU A 14 -6.66 4.08 7.89
CA LEU A 14 -6.98 4.88 9.07
C LEU A 14 -5.73 5.44 9.79
N GLY A 15 -4.65 4.67 9.87
CA GLY A 15 -3.38 5.09 10.48
C GLY A 15 -2.76 6.33 9.83
N GLY A 16 -2.95 6.54 8.53
CA GLY A 16 -2.48 7.73 7.80
C GLY A 16 -3.35 8.98 8.00
N PHE A 17 -4.50 8.84 8.67
CA PHE A 17 -5.50 9.89 8.84
C PHE A 17 -5.82 10.22 10.30
N ILE A 18 -4.95 9.86 11.26
CA ILE A 18 -5.12 10.18 12.68
C ILE A 18 -5.45 11.67 12.88
N GLY A 19 -6.52 11.94 13.65
CA GLY A 19 -7.01 13.28 13.96
C GLY A 19 -7.76 13.98 12.82
N LYS A 20 -7.88 13.36 11.64
CA LYS A 20 -8.58 13.95 10.48
C LYS A 20 -10.01 13.45 10.36
N LYS A 21 -10.84 14.28 9.72
CA LYS A 21 -12.21 13.93 9.32
C LYS A 21 -12.19 12.96 8.14
N ILE A 22 -12.91 11.86 8.28
CA ILE A 22 -12.98 10.78 7.29
C ILE A 22 -14.43 10.35 7.04
N SER A 23 -14.66 9.69 5.91
CA SER A 23 -15.80 8.80 5.68
C SER A 23 -15.29 7.37 5.52
N ILE A 24 -15.89 6.43 6.23
CA ILE A 24 -15.61 5.00 6.10
C ILE A 24 -16.92 4.24 5.93
N THR A 25 -16.94 3.34 4.95
CA THR A 25 -18.08 2.45 4.72
C THR A 25 -17.74 1.01 5.07
N GLY A 26 -18.66 0.31 5.73
CA GLY A 26 -18.48 -1.10 6.10
C GLY A 26 -19.79 -1.79 6.46
N PHE A 27 -19.71 -3.09 6.69
CA PHE A 27 -20.84 -3.93 7.12
C PHE A 27 -20.80 -4.12 8.63
N ILE A 28 -21.90 -3.87 9.34
CA ILE A 28 -21.96 -4.00 10.81
C ILE A 28 -21.77 -5.47 11.22
N THR A 29 -20.82 -5.75 12.12
CA THR A 29 -20.50 -7.12 12.59
C THR A 29 -20.86 -7.36 14.04
N GLU A 30 -20.54 -6.42 14.92
CA GLU A 30 -20.78 -6.54 16.37
C GLU A 30 -21.31 -5.23 16.93
N LYS A 31 -22.15 -5.29 17.96
CA LYS A 31 -22.74 -4.13 18.63
C LYS A 31 -22.42 -4.22 20.12
N ASN A 32 -21.86 -3.17 20.71
CA ASN A 32 -21.62 -3.14 22.15
C ASN A 32 -22.97 -3.07 22.91
N PRO A 33 -23.16 -3.84 24.01
CA PRO A 33 -24.39 -3.83 24.80
C PRO A 33 -24.84 -2.44 25.29
N ASN A 34 -23.91 -1.52 25.53
CA ASN A 34 -24.24 -0.16 25.99
C ASN A 34 -24.63 0.81 24.86
N GLY A 35 -24.60 0.35 23.60
CA GLY A 35 -24.91 1.16 22.43
C GLY A 35 -23.92 2.29 22.13
N MET A 36 -22.80 2.39 22.84
CA MET A 36 -21.78 3.45 22.66
C MET A 36 -20.72 3.09 21.61
N ALA A 37 -20.69 1.85 21.16
CA ALA A 37 -19.80 1.42 20.09
C ALA A 37 -20.38 0.25 19.30
N PHE A 38 -19.92 0.11 18.06
CA PHE A 38 -20.16 -1.06 17.23
C PHE A 38 -18.95 -1.30 16.34
N GLU A 39 -18.85 -2.50 15.78
CA GLU A 39 -17.81 -2.85 14.83
C GLU A 39 -18.38 -2.94 13.42
N ILE A 40 -17.56 -2.54 12.46
CA ILE A 40 -17.81 -2.73 11.04
C ILE A 40 -16.68 -3.53 10.41
N ARG A 41 -17.02 -4.40 9.46
CA ARG A 41 -16.08 -4.92 8.47
C ARG A 41 -16.02 -3.92 7.32
N ALA A 42 -14.93 -3.17 7.24
CA ALA A 42 -14.69 -2.19 6.19
C ALA A 42 -14.51 -2.84 4.80
N ALA A 43 -14.48 -2.02 3.75
CA ALA A 43 -14.38 -2.47 2.36
C ALA A 43 -13.13 -3.32 2.04
N ASP A 44 -12.06 -3.19 2.83
CA ASP A 44 -10.83 -3.98 2.77
C ASP A 44 -10.82 -5.17 3.74
N ASN A 45 -11.98 -5.55 4.27
CA ASN A 45 -12.20 -6.62 5.24
C ASN A 45 -11.59 -6.40 6.64
N GLN A 46 -11.07 -5.20 6.94
CA GLN A 46 -10.60 -4.90 8.28
C GLN A 46 -11.76 -4.61 9.23
N ILE A 47 -11.67 -5.15 10.44
CA ILE A 47 -12.62 -4.84 11.51
C ILE A 47 -12.22 -3.51 12.12
N VAL A 48 -13.16 -2.56 12.13
CA VAL A 48 -12.96 -1.21 12.65
C VAL A 48 -14.02 -0.96 13.72
N LYS A 49 -13.56 -0.59 14.92
CA LYS A 49 -14.44 -0.16 15.99
C LYS A 49 -14.85 1.30 15.79
N ILE A 50 -16.16 1.52 15.84
CA ILE A 50 -16.80 2.81 15.75
C ILE A 50 -17.29 3.19 17.14
N THR A 51 -16.76 4.27 17.69
CA THR A 51 -17.19 4.82 18.98
C THR A 51 -18.16 5.99 18.73
N LEU A 52 -19.31 5.95 19.38
CA LEU A 52 -20.36 6.95 19.27
C LEU A 52 -20.26 7.98 20.39
N ARG A 53 -20.72 9.21 20.11
CA ARG A 53 -20.83 10.27 21.12
C ARG A 53 -22.08 10.13 21.99
N ARG A 54 -23.07 9.38 21.52
CA ARG A 54 -24.33 9.08 22.23
C ARG A 54 -24.70 7.62 21.94
N PRO A 55 -25.41 6.95 22.86
CA PRO A 55 -25.88 5.59 22.61
C PRO A 55 -26.74 5.49 21.35
N LEU A 56 -26.76 4.32 20.72
CA LEU A 56 -27.71 4.03 19.64
C LEU A 56 -29.16 4.12 20.13
N ASP A 57 -29.95 4.97 19.49
CA ASP A 57 -31.38 5.11 19.78
C ASP A 57 -32.23 3.98 19.17
N ARG A 58 -31.67 3.27 18.17
CA ARG A 58 -32.34 2.21 17.41
C ARG A 58 -31.37 1.12 16.97
N PRO A 59 -31.84 -0.13 16.76
CA PRO A 59 -31.01 -1.17 16.17
C PRO A 59 -30.60 -0.78 14.74
N ILE A 60 -29.34 -1.05 14.41
CA ILE A 60 -28.74 -0.80 13.09
C ILE A 60 -28.21 -2.12 12.51
N GLU A 61 -28.37 -2.34 11.21
CA GLU A 61 -27.93 -3.55 10.50
C GLU A 61 -27.53 -3.22 9.06
N GLY A 62 -26.79 -4.13 8.43
CA GLY A 62 -26.38 -3.98 7.04
C GLY A 62 -25.15 -3.09 6.85
N TYR A 63 -25.04 -2.51 5.66
CA TYR A 63 -23.97 -1.57 5.32
C TYR A 63 -24.25 -0.19 5.90
N ILE A 64 -23.20 0.47 6.35
CA ILE A 64 -23.24 1.78 7.00
C ILE A 64 -22.06 2.62 6.51
N GLU A 65 -22.33 3.89 6.24
CA GLU A 65 -21.32 4.92 6.05
C GLU A 65 -21.20 5.73 7.35
N VAL A 66 -19.99 5.81 7.88
CA VAL A 66 -19.69 6.52 9.12
C VAL A 66 -18.82 7.73 8.80
N HIS A 67 -19.27 8.90 9.23
CA HIS A 67 -18.48 10.12 9.21
C HIS A 67 -17.93 10.39 10.60
N GLY A 68 -16.62 10.59 10.68
CA GLY A 68 -15.99 10.74 11.98
C GLY A 68 -14.55 11.17 11.91
N THR A 69 -13.86 11.02 13.04
CA THR A 69 -12.44 11.33 13.17
C THR A 69 -11.66 10.04 13.38
N SER A 70 -10.62 9.80 12.59
CA SER A 70 -9.77 8.62 12.76
C SER A 70 -8.90 8.72 14.01
N MET A 71 -8.86 7.64 14.78
CA MET A 71 -7.97 7.41 15.92
C MET A 71 -6.86 6.41 15.57
N GLY A 72 -6.61 6.18 14.27
CA GLY A 72 -5.57 5.29 13.76
C GLY A 72 -6.04 3.86 13.51
N LYS A 73 -6.73 3.23 14.46
CA LYS A 73 -7.38 1.91 14.29
C LYS A 73 -8.88 1.92 14.58
N GLU A 74 -9.37 3.00 15.17
CA GLU A 74 -10.76 3.20 15.53
C GLU A 74 -11.26 4.51 14.92
N VAL A 75 -12.57 4.71 14.89
CA VAL A 75 -13.19 5.96 14.45
C VAL A 75 -14.13 6.47 15.53
N VAL A 76 -14.00 7.75 15.88
CA VAL A 76 -14.99 8.45 16.70
C VAL A 76 -16.00 9.08 15.76
N ALA A 77 -17.23 8.56 15.75
CA ALA A 77 -18.29 8.99 14.85
C ALA A 77 -18.89 10.33 15.27
N ASP A 78 -19.13 11.19 14.29
CA ASP A 78 -19.94 12.40 14.43
C ASP A 78 -21.38 12.13 13.94
N GLU A 79 -21.52 11.39 12.84
CA GLU A 79 -22.79 10.97 12.25
C GLU A 79 -22.59 9.69 11.42
N PHE A 80 -23.69 9.03 11.05
CA PHE A 80 -23.67 7.85 10.19
C PHE A 80 -24.97 7.70 9.39
N VAL A 81 -24.90 6.97 8.28
CA VAL A 81 -26.02 6.65 7.40
C VAL A 81 -26.05 5.15 7.15
N VAL A 82 -27.17 4.50 7.46
CA VAL A 82 -27.38 3.07 7.16
C VAL A 82 -27.96 2.94 5.76
N PHE A 83 -27.40 2.02 4.96
CA PHE A 83 -27.85 1.79 3.59
C PHE A 83 -29.03 0.81 3.58
N ASN A 84 -30.16 1.29 3.06
CA ASN A 84 -31.42 0.54 3.03
C ASN A 84 -31.60 -0.33 1.76
N ASN A 85 -30.62 -0.37 0.85
CA ASN A 85 -30.72 -1.03 -0.45
C ASN A 85 -29.61 -2.08 -0.63
N GLU A 86 -29.97 -3.28 -1.08
CA GLU A 86 -29.08 -4.43 -1.09
C GLU A 86 -28.12 -4.44 -2.28
N LYS A 87 -26.91 -4.96 -1.99
CA LYS A 87 -25.69 -5.07 -2.83
C LYS A 87 -24.80 -3.82 -2.85
N PHE A 88 -24.10 -3.59 -1.75
CA PHE A 88 -22.91 -2.75 -1.74
C PHE A 88 -21.70 -3.49 -2.35
N ASP A 89 -21.08 -2.90 -3.38
CA ASP A 89 -19.83 -3.40 -3.96
C ASP A 89 -18.62 -2.98 -3.13
N ALA A 90 -18.32 -3.76 -2.09
CA ALA A 90 -17.16 -3.52 -1.22
C ALA A 90 -15.83 -3.52 -1.98
N LYS A 91 -15.69 -4.35 -3.03
CA LYS A 91 -14.47 -4.42 -3.82
C LYS A 91 -14.27 -3.15 -4.65
N GLY A 92 -15.33 -2.70 -5.33
CA GLY A 92 -15.35 -1.44 -6.07
C GLY A 92 -15.08 -0.24 -5.17
N HIS A 93 -15.71 -0.19 -3.99
CA HIS A 93 -15.48 0.88 -3.01
C HIS A 93 -14.04 0.87 -2.47
N ASN A 94 -13.46 -0.28 -2.17
CA ASN A 94 -12.07 -0.35 -1.74
C ASN A 94 -11.10 0.16 -2.82
N LYS A 95 -11.37 -0.16 -4.09
CA LYS A 95 -10.61 0.37 -5.22
C LYS A 95 -10.73 1.89 -5.33
N LEU A 96 -11.92 2.45 -5.10
CA LEU A 96 -12.15 3.90 -5.02
C LEU A 96 -11.29 4.54 -3.93
N CYS A 97 -11.31 4.03 -2.69
CA CYS A 97 -10.51 4.57 -1.58
C CYS A 97 -9.01 4.60 -1.91
N THR A 98 -8.53 3.55 -2.59
CA THR A 98 -7.13 3.46 -3.03
C THR A 98 -6.80 4.51 -4.09
N LEU A 99 -7.69 4.67 -5.09
CA LEU A 99 -7.52 5.65 -6.16
C LEU A 99 -7.55 7.08 -5.63
N LEU A 100 -8.51 7.43 -4.78
CA LEU A 100 -8.63 8.78 -4.21
C LEU A 100 -7.35 9.17 -3.46
N THR A 101 -6.78 8.27 -2.68
CA THR A 101 -5.54 8.55 -1.95
C THR A 101 -4.33 8.72 -2.89
N ALA A 102 -4.34 8.08 -4.06
CA ALA A 102 -3.27 8.17 -5.05
C ALA A 102 -3.40 9.40 -5.97
N THR A 103 -4.62 9.88 -6.22
CA THR A 103 -4.90 10.93 -7.20
C THR A 103 -5.33 12.25 -6.61
N THR A 104 -5.58 12.34 -5.30
CA THR A 104 -6.00 13.60 -4.66
C THR A 104 -5.10 13.98 -3.50
N SER A 105 -4.83 15.28 -3.39
CA SER A 105 -4.17 15.86 -2.23
C SER A 105 -5.18 16.06 -1.10
N LYS A 106 -4.67 16.31 0.11
CA LYS A 106 -5.47 16.60 1.33
C LYS A 106 -6.47 17.76 1.21
N HIS A 107 -6.37 18.56 0.14
CA HIS A 107 -7.28 19.68 -0.15
C HIS A 107 -8.28 19.35 -1.27
N GLY A 108 -8.37 18.08 -1.68
CA GLY A 108 -9.21 17.63 -2.81
C GLY A 108 -8.62 17.94 -4.19
N SER A 109 -7.44 18.57 -4.28
CA SER A 109 -6.81 18.85 -5.58
C SER A 109 -6.36 17.55 -6.24
N VAL A 110 -6.67 17.37 -7.51
CA VAL A 110 -6.18 16.24 -8.31
C VAL A 110 -4.67 16.38 -8.50
N LEU A 111 -3.91 15.34 -8.12
CA LEU A 111 -2.47 15.23 -8.32
C LEU A 111 -2.18 15.04 -9.82
N ASN A 112 -1.11 15.67 -10.29
CA ASN A 112 -0.65 15.50 -11.66
C ASN A 112 -0.28 14.04 -11.93
N GLU A 113 -0.41 13.61 -13.18
CA GLU A 113 -0.01 12.27 -13.59
C GLU A 113 1.46 12.01 -13.21
N PRO A 114 1.80 10.81 -12.69
CA PRO A 114 3.18 10.48 -12.35
C PRO A 114 4.10 10.73 -13.54
N TYR A 115 5.19 11.47 -13.33
CA TYR A 115 6.15 11.74 -14.38
C TYR A 115 6.78 10.42 -14.88
N ARG A 116 6.58 10.11 -16.17
CA ARG A 116 7.17 8.94 -16.83
C ARG A 116 8.63 9.23 -17.15
N THR A 117 9.55 8.55 -16.48
CA THR A 117 10.97 8.59 -16.87
C THR A 117 11.18 7.69 -18.09
N PRO A 118 11.62 8.23 -19.24
CA PRO A 118 11.97 7.38 -20.37
C PRO A 118 13.26 6.62 -20.03
N PHE A 119 13.16 5.31 -19.81
CA PHE A 119 14.31 4.41 -19.80
C PHE A 119 14.79 4.26 -21.25
N GLY A 120 15.77 5.06 -21.65
CA GLY A 120 16.29 5.06 -23.02
C GLY A 120 17.20 3.86 -23.28
N ILE A 121 16.94 3.11 -24.36
CA ILE A 121 17.75 1.96 -24.81
C ILE A 121 19.24 2.33 -24.88
N LEU A 122 19.55 3.54 -25.36
CA LEU A 122 20.93 4.04 -25.42
C LEU A 122 21.63 4.08 -24.06
N LYS A 123 20.92 4.49 -22.99
CA LYS A 123 21.48 4.52 -21.62
C LYS A 123 21.72 3.11 -21.10
N MET A 124 20.82 2.17 -21.42
CA MET A 124 20.96 0.76 -21.05
C MET A 124 22.18 0.15 -21.74
N ILE A 125 22.32 0.32 -23.06
CA ILE A 125 23.47 -0.17 -23.83
C ILE A 125 24.77 0.43 -23.31
N ALA A 126 24.82 1.75 -23.09
CA ALA A 126 26.01 2.42 -22.58
C ALA A 126 26.44 1.88 -21.21
N THR A 127 25.48 1.70 -20.29
CA THR A 127 25.73 1.17 -18.93
C THR A 127 26.24 -0.27 -18.97
N VAL A 128 25.60 -1.12 -19.77
CA VAL A 128 25.98 -2.53 -19.93
C VAL A 128 27.35 -2.65 -20.59
N ALA A 129 27.60 -1.89 -21.68
CA ALA A 129 28.87 -1.90 -22.38
C ALA A 129 30.02 -1.44 -21.48
N SER A 130 29.85 -0.35 -20.73
CA SER A 130 30.89 0.11 -19.80
C SER A 130 31.19 -0.91 -18.71
N GLY A 131 30.15 -1.56 -18.14
CA GLY A 131 30.33 -2.58 -17.12
C GLY A 131 31.07 -3.81 -17.65
N LEU A 132 30.69 -4.28 -18.85
CA LEU A 132 31.34 -5.42 -19.50
C LEU A 132 32.79 -5.12 -19.88
N LEU A 133 33.09 -3.93 -20.41
CA LEU A 133 34.45 -3.56 -20.80
C LEU A 133 35.38 -3.47 -19.58
N ILE A 134 34.94 -2.83 -18.50
CA ILE A 134 35.71 -2.74 -17.25
C ILE A 134 35.90 -4.14 -16.65
N GLY A 135 34.83 -4.94 -16.58
CA GLY A 135 34.89 -6.31 -16.09
C GLY A 135 35.84 -7.19 -16.92
N ALA A 136 35.78 -7.09 -18.24
CA ALA A 136 36.67 -7.82 -19.14
C ALA A 136 38.14 -7.40 -18.97
N ALA A 137 38.43 -6.11 -18.80
CA ALA A 137 39.78 -5.62 -18.59
C ALA A 137 40.39 -6.17 -17.28
N ILE A 138 39.63 -6.15 -16.19
CA ILE A 138 40.07 -6.73 -14.90
C ILE A 138 40.26 -8.24 -15.04
N SER A 139 39.28 -8.94 -15.65
CA SER A 139 39.35 -10.39 -15.87
C SER A 139 40.57 -10.79 -16.69
N LYS A 140 40.93 -10.01 -17.71
CA LYS A 140 42.11 -10.28 -18.54
C LYS A 140 43.41 -10.10 -17.76
N ASN A 141 43.51 -9.06 -16.94
CA ASN A 141 44.69 -8.84 -16.12
C ASN A 141 44.87 -9.93 -15.06
N ILE A 142 43.78 -10.42 -14.46
CA ILE A 142 43.83 -11.53 -13.50
C ILE A 142 44.20 -12.84 -14.21
N ALA A 143 43.63 -13.12 -15.38
CA ALA A 143 43.98 -14.31 -16.15
C ALA A 143 45.47 -14.33 -16.51
N ASN A 144 46.01 -13.21 -17.01
CA ASN A 144 47.44 -13.09 -17.32
C ASN A 144 48.32 -13.25 -16.06
N PHE A 145 47.94 -12.65 -14.93
CA PHE A 145 48.67 -12.82 -13.67
C PHE A 145 48.70 -14.28 -13.19
N LEU A 146 47.58 -15.01 -13.32
CA LEU A 146 47.49 -16.43 -12.94
C LEU A 146 48.32 -17.33 -13.86
N GLU A 147 48.36 -17.02 -15.16
CA GLU A 147 49.21 -17.70 -16.15
C GLU A 147 50.71 -17.47 -15.86
N GLU A 148 51.11 -16.23 -15.54
CA GLU A 148 52.51 -15.89 -15.23
C GLU A 148 53.04 -16.53 -13.92
N ASN A 149 52.17 -16.96 -13.01
CA ASN A 149 52.56 -17.52 -11.71
C ASN A 149 52.37 -19.06 -11.63
N ASP A 150 52.14 -19.74 -12.75
CA ASP A 150 52.01 -21.21 -12.85
C ASP A 150 51.00 -21.83 -11.84
N LEU A 151 49.98 -21.07 -11.47
CA LEU A 151 49.04 -21.47 -10.40
C LEU A 151 48.03 -22.54 -10.84
N PHE A 152 48.00 -22.89 -12.14
CA PHE A 152 47.09 -23.85 -12.74
C PHE A 152 47.79 -24.76 -13.76
N VAL A 153 49.04 -25.13 -13.52
CA VAL A 153 49.59 -26.32 -14.16
C VAL A 153 49.20 -27.48 -13.24
N PRO A 154 48.31 -28.42 -13.65
CA PRO A 154 48.25 -29.70 -12.96
C PRO A 154 49.67 -30.24 -13.00
N SER A 155 50.23 -30.58 -11.84
CA SER A 155 51.44 -31.39 -11.83
C SER A 155 51.13 -32.61 -12.70
N ASP A 156 51.92 -32.78 -13.77
CA ASP A 156 51.85 -33.85 -14.78
C ASP A 156 52.24 -35.18 -14.11
N ASP A 157 51.52 -35.53 -13.03
CA ASP A 157 51.89 -36.51 -12.00
C ASP A 157 50.84 -37.64 -11.94
N ASP A 158 50.31 -38.01 -13.11
CA ASP A 158 49.47 -39.20 -13.33
C ASP A 158 49.75 -39.67 -14.78
N ASP A 159 50.81 -40.47 -14.98
CA ASP A 159 50.98 -41.52 -16.02
C ASP A 159 52.47 -41.69 -16.37
N ASP A 160 53.20 -42.53 -15.61
CA ASP A 160 54.26 -43.45 -16.12
C ASP A 160 55.04 -44.06 -14.93
N ASP A 161 54.57 -45.18 -14.39
CA ASP A 161 55.42 -46.16 -13.69
C ASP A 161 54.94 -47.58 -14.07
N ASP A 162 55.76 -48.25 -14.90
CA ASP A 162 55.77 -49.68 -15.26
C ASP A 162 56.03 -50.61 -14.05
#